data_AF-A0A972E0U7-F1
#
_entry.id   AF-A0A972E0U7-F1
#
_cell.length_a   1.000
_cell.length_b   1.000
_cell.length_c   1.000
_cell.angle_alpha   90.00
_cell.angle_beta   90.00
_cell.angle_gamma   90.00
#
_symmetry.space_group_name_H-M   'P 1'
#
loop_
_entity.id
_entity.type
_entity.pdbx_description
1 polymer ?
#
loop_
_entity_poly.entity_id
_entity_poly.type
_entity_poly.pdbx_seq_one_letter_code
_entity_poly.pdbx_strand_id
1 'polypeptide(L)'
;MEILHRLSMRILLWTLLLICTAAALPARAGEETGPRWWKGNLHTHTFWSDGNDFPEMVVQWYKDHGYHFLALSDHNVLSQGQRWIAVTDARRAAFDKYLTRFGDGWVETRQNDKGETEVRLKPLTEYRCLFEESGRFLLIQSEEISDKAHLNGIDLIEVIPPQGGATMAELLQNNIDAVHAQQAKTGQAMLVHVNHPNFQWALTAEDMIGLQGFRFFEVYNAHGYVNNEGDAQRASTERMWDILLARRLAELGSDIVYGVATDDAHNYHKFDTRAANPGQAWIVVRAAKLTPESIMDAMNAGDFYCSTGVTLKDVAFDGTTLTVAVDPEPGVHYSTQFIGTRRGYDPASQAVTDAEGKEIRTTRRYSKDIGAVLAEVEGVLARYQFQGDEIYVRAKVVSSHKNDKSHVPDECESAWVQPVVVRP
;
A
#
# COMPACT_ATOMS: atom_id res chain seq x y z
N MET A 1 28.08 -91.87 12.61
CA MET A 1 29.23 -91.16 13.19
C MET A 1 28.68 -89.87 13.78
N GLU A 2 28.15 -89.98 15.00
CA GLU A 2 28.83 -89.60 16.25
C GLU A 2 28.71 -88.09 16.48
N ILE A 3 27.73 -87.59 17.24
CA ILE A 3 27.58 -87.62 18.71
C ILE A 3 28.53 -86.65 19.44
N LEU A 4 27.89 -85.57 19.94
CA LEU A 4 28.11 -84.79 21.18
C LEU A 4 29.45 -84.07 21.46
N HIS A 5 29.33 -82.77 21.79
CA HIS A 5 29.49 -82.23 23.16
C HIS A 5 29.06 -80.74 23.21
N ARG A 6 27.95 -80.40 23.91
CA ARG A 6 27.84 -79.70 25.23
C ARG A 6 28.41 -78.26 25.24
N LEU A 7 27.75 -77.18 25.72
CA LEU A 7 26.86 -77.04 26.87
C LEU A 7 26.16 -75.64 26.86
N SER A 8 24.86 -75.63 27.20
CA SER A 8 24.08 -74.64 28.01
C SER A 8 24.44 -73.15 28.02
N MET A 9 23.48 -72.29 27.59
CA MET A 9 22.91 -71.25 28.48
C MET A 9 21.71 -70.50 27.86
N ARG A 10 20.53 -70.70 28.48
CA ARG A 10 19.39 -69.77 28.68
C ARG A 10 19.14 -68.67 27.62
N ILE A 11 18.04 -68.83 26.85
CA ILE A 11 17.36 -67.69 26.22
C ILE A 11 15.88 -67.74 26.61
N LEU A 12 15.50 -66.75 27.40
CA LEU A 12 14.14 -66.43 27.85
C LEU A 12 13.39 -65.81 26.67
N LEU A 13 12.24 -66.37 26.29
CA LEU A 13 11.32 -65.74 25.33
C LEU A 13 10.85 -64.39 25.89
N TRP A 14 11.24 -63.30 25.24
CA TRP A 14 10.55 -62.01 25.37
C TRP A 14 9.71 -61.81 24.12
N THR A 15 8.41 -62.03 24.25
CA THR A 15 7.39 -61.48 23.35
C THR A 15 7.44 -59.97 23.43
N LEU A 16 8.00 -59.31 22.40
CA LEU A 16 7.90 -57.87 22.24
C LEU A 16 6.50 -57.55 21.71
N LEU A 17 5.63 -57.08 22.60
CA LEU A 17 4.35 -56.49 22.25
C LEU A 17 4.66 -55.14 21.56
N LEU A 18 4.58 -55.10 20.23
CA LEU A 18 4.64 -53.83 19.49
C LEU A 18 3.34 -53.06 19.77
N ILE A 19 3.38 -52.19 20.77
CA ILE A 19 2.35 -51.15 20.94
C ILE A 19 2.63 -50.12 19.85
N CYS A 20 1.92 -50.22 18.73
CA CYS A 20 1.81 -49.15 17.75
C CYS A 20 1.03 -47.99 18.39
N THR A 21 1.72 -47.13 19.15
CA THR A 21 1.22 -45.79 19.44
C THR A 21 1.23 -45.02 18.14
N ALA A 22 0.08 -44.98 17.46
CA ALA A 22 -0.18 -43.99 16.43
C ALA A 22 -0.08 -42.61 17.10
N ALA A 23 1.09 -41.98 17.02
CA ALA A 23 1.22 -40.58 17.32
C ALA A 23 0.31 -39.85 16.33
N ALA A 24 -0.82 -39.35 16.81
CA ALA A 24 -1.65 -38.44 16.06
C ALA A 24 -0.77 -37.24 15.69
N LEU A 25 -0.37 -37.18 14.42
CA LEU A 25 0.19 -35.97 13.84
C LEU A 25 -0.80 -34.84 14.16
N PRO A 26 -0.36 -33.69 14.69
CA PRO A 26 -1.26 -32.57 14.87
C PRO A 26 -1.87 -32.28 13.49
N ALA A 27 -3.19 -32.29 13.43
CA ALA A 27 -3.92 -31.89 12.24
C ALA A 27 -3.36 -30.53 11.82
N ARG A 28 -2.81 -30.46 10.61
CA ARG A 28 -2.43 -29.22 9.97
C ARG A 28 -3.65 -28.33 10.07
N ALA A 29 -3.55 -27.21 10.80
CA ALA A 29 -4.64 -26.24 10.89
C ALA A 29 -5.11 -26.00 9.45
N GLY A 30 -6.39 -26.30 9.19
CA GLY A 30 -6.95 -26.09 7.86
C GLY A 30 -6.69 -24.65 7.46
N GLU A 31 -6.17 -24.43 6.25
CA GLU A 31 -6.19 -23.08 5.68
C GLU A 31 -7.63 -22.58 5.80
N GLU A 32 -7.82 -21.45 6.48
CA GLU A 32 -9.14 -20.82 6.51
C GLU A 32 -9.56 -20.55 5.06
N THR A 33 -10.55 -21.31 4.59
CA THR A 33 -11.04 -21.23 3.23
C THR A 33 -12.04 -20.08 3.14
N GLY A 34 -11.54 -18.85 3.04
CA GLY A 34 -12.38 -17.66 2.88
C GLY A 34 -11.57 -16.37 2.70
N PRO A 35 -12.15 -15.32 2.11
CA PRO A 35 -11.52 -14.00 2.06
C PRO A 35 -11.18 -13.48 3.46
N ARG A 36 -9.99 -12.92 3.63
CA ARG A 36 -9.56 -12.25 4.85
C ARG A 36 -8.78 -10.99 4.56
N TRP A 37 -8.61 -10.16 5.58
CA TRP A 37 -7.92 -8.87 5.49
C TRP A 37 -6.39 -9.03 5.49
N TRP A 38 -5.74 -8.43 4.49
CA TRP A 38 -4.30 -8.42 4.32
C TRP A 38 -3.78 -7.00 4.35
N LYS A 39 -3.12 -6.62 5.44
CA LYS A 39 -2.40 -5.35 5.55
C LYS A 39 -1.18 -5.33 4.61
N GLY A 40 -0.99 -4.29 3.83
CA GLY A 40 0.20 -4.14 3.00
C GLY A 40 0.51 -2.69 2.64
N ASN A 41 1.69 -2.48 2.09
CA ASN A 41 2.14 -1.17 1.65
C ASN A 41 2.60 -1.20 0.19
N LEU A 42 2.26 -0.14 -0.55
CA LEU A 42 2.49 -0.05 -2.00
C LEU A 42 3.58 0.93 -2.42
N HIS A 43 4.16 1.68 -1.47
CA HIS A 43 5.13 2.73 -1.76
C HIS A 43 6.27 2.74 -0.73
N THR A 44 7.45 2.25 -1.10
CA THR A 44 8.59 2.06 -0.19
C THR A 44 9.91 2.13 -0.94
N HIS A 45 10.88 2.84 -0.36
CA HIS A 45 12.20 3.06 -0.94
C HIS A 45 13.32 2.42 -0.11
N THR A 46 14.37 1.99 -0.80
CA THR A 46 15.55 1.33 -0.26
C THR A 46 16.81 2.01 -0.78
N PHE A 47 18.00 1.45 -0.51
CA PHE A 47 19.23 1.91 -1.15
C PHE A 47 19.30 1.68 -2.67
N TRP A 48 18.30 1.03 -3.29
CA TRP A 48 18.18 0.98 -4.75
C TRP A 48 17.76 2.34 -5.34
N SER A 49 17.10 3.23 -4.61
CA SER A 49 17.00 4.66 -4.94
C SER A 49 17.66 5.52 -3.86
N ASP A 50 16.85 6.13 -3.02
CA ASP A 50 17.16 7.20 -2.07
C ASP A 50 16.62 6.91 -0.67
N GLY A 51 16.06 5.72 -0.43
CA GLY A 51 15.87 5.18 0.89
C GLY A 51 17.21 5.02 1.63
N ASN A 52 17.15 4.92 2.96
CA ASN A 52 18.35 4.92 3.80
C ASN A 52 18.72 3.57 4.45
N ASP A 53 18.19 2.45 3.94
CA ASP A 53 18.58 1.11 4.40
C ASP A 53 18.59 0.07 3.27
N PHE A 54 19.23 -1.07 3.52
CA PHE A 54 19.31 -2.20 2.59
C PHE A 54 17.93 -2.82 2.38
N PRO A 55 17.61 -3.29 1.16
CA PRO A 55 16.28 -3.81 0.87
C PRO A 55 15.88 -4.96 1.81
N GLU A 56 16.82 -5.84 2.18
CA GLU A 56 16.52 -6.93 3.12
C GLU A 56 16.20 -6.43 4.54
N MET A 57 16.83 -5.34 4.98
CA MET A 57 16.54 -4.72 6.29
C MET A 57 15.17 -4.04 6.28
N VAL A 58 14.84 -3.34 5.20
CA VAL A 58 13.53 -2.71 4.99
C VAL A 58 12.42 -3.77 4.97
N VAL A 59 12.60 -4.81 4.17
CA VAL A 59 11.64 -5.93 4.06
C VAL A 59 11.42 -6.60 5.42
N GLN A 60 12.49 -6.88 6.15
CA GLN A 60 12.41 -7.47 7.50
C GLN A 60 11.58 -6.58 8.43
N TRP A 61 11.78 -5.26 8.39
CA TRP A 61 11.02 -4.31 9.20
C TRP A 61 9.51 -4.50 8.97
N TYR A 62 9.04 -4.45 7.71
CA TYR A 62 7.60 -4.61 7.45
C TYR A 62 7.08 -5.99 7.86
N LYS A 63 7.83 -7.06 7.59
CA LYS A 63 7.44 -8.43 7.98
C LYS A 63 7.28 -8.58 9.49
N ASP A 64 8.12 -7.91 10.28
CA ASP A 64 8.09 -7.96 11.74
C ASP A 64 7.00 -7.05 12.35
N HIS A 65 6.49 -6.09 11.58
CA HIS A 65 5.50 -5.09 12.04
C HIS A 65 4.08 -5.35 11.52
N GLY A 66 3.75 -6.62 11.25
CA GLY A 66 2.37 -7.06 10.98
C GLY A 66 1.86 -6.76 9.58
N TYR A 67 2.74 -6.41 8.64
CA TYR A 67 2.39 -6.36 7.23
C TYR A 67 2.38 -7.77 6.63
N HIS A 68 1.57 -7.96 5.60
CA HIS A 68 1.42 -9.21 4.85
C HIS A 68 1.95 -9.07 3.44
N PHE A 69 2.01 -7.87 2.87
CA PHE A 69 2.70 -7.65 1.61
C PHE A 69 3.39 -6.30 1.56
N LEU A 70 4.44 -6.22 0.75
CA LEU A 70 5.24 -5.02 0.53
C LEU A 70 5.59 -4.91 -0.95
N ALA A 71 5.25 -3.78 -1.56
CA ALA A 71 5.81 -3.35 -2.82
C ALA A 71 7.14 -2.64 -2.58
N LEU A 72 8.18 -3.04 -3.30
CA LEU A 72 9.45 -2.32 -3.34
C LEU A 72 9.41 -1.42 -4.57
N SER A 73 9.32 -0.11 -4.38
CA SER A 73 9.00 0.86 -5.44
C SER A 73 10.08 1.92 -5.58
N ASP A 74 11.35 1.53 -5.54
CA ASP A 74 12.48 2.45 -5.72
C ASP A 74 12.34 3.28 -7.02
N HIS A 75 12.78 4.54 -6.98
CA HIS A 75 12.69 5.47 -8.09
C HIS A 75 13.36 4.97 -9.38
N ASN A 76 12.57 4.87 -10.45
CA ASN A 76 13.00 4.61 -11.82
C ASN A 76 13.88 3.35 -11.97
N VAL A 77 13.73 2.37 -11.08
CA VAL A 77 14.56 1.17 -11.03
C VAL A 77 13.84 0.01 -10.35
N LEU A 78 14.02 -1.19 -10.90
CA LEU A 78 13.69 -2.43 -10.21
C LEU A 78 14.91 -2.94 -9.45
N SER A 79 14.71 -3.66 -8.35
CA SER A 79 15.77 -4.38 -7.63
C SER A 79 16.34 -5.55 -8.45
N GLN A 80 16.97 -5.27 -9.59
CA GLN A 80 17.47 -6.20 -10.59
C GLN A 80 18.90 -5.84 -11.04
N GLY A 81 19.67 -6.86 -11.43
CA GLY A 81 21.02 -6.66 -11.96
C GLY A 81 22.09 -6.40 -10.89
N GLN A 82 23.31 -6.13 -11.33
CA GLN A 82 24.46 -5.96 -10.42
C GLN A 82 24.60 -4.51 -10.02
N ARG A 83 24.51 -4.24 -8.71
CA ARG A 83 24.66 -2.88 -8.17
C ARG A 83 25.51 -2.88 -6.91
N TRP A 84 26.44 -1.93 -6.85
CA TRP A 84 27.35 -1.72 -5.74
C TRP A 84 27.23 -0.27 -5.29
N ILE A 85 27.20 -0.05 -3.98
CA ILE A 85 27.15 1.29 -3.40
C ILE A 85 28.33 1.50 -2.44
N ALA A 86 28.89 2.70 -2.45
CA ALA A 86 29.95 3.06 -1.52
C ALA A 86 29.38 3.17 -0.09
N VAL A 87 30.10 2.59 0.87
CA VAL A 87 29.77 2.73 2.29
C VAL A 87 30.40 3.99 2.86
N THR A 88 29.76 5.11 2.57
CA THR A 88 30.10 6.43 3.10
C THR A 88 29.82 6.52 4.61
N ASP A 89 30.30 7.58 5.26
CA ASP A 89 30.01 7.86 6.68
C ASP A 89 28.51 7.85 6.99
N ALA A 90 27.69 8.40 6.09
CA ALA A 90 26.23 8.43 6.22
C ALA A 90 25.59 7.04 6.17
N ARG A 91 26.22 6.07 5.49
CA ARG A 91 25.72 4.69 5.35
C ARG A 91 26.39 3.72 6.32
N ARG A 92 27.43 4.13 7.04
CA ARG A 92 28.23 3.24 7.90
C ARG A 92 27.36 2.52 8.92
N ALA A 93 26.50 3.23 9.63
CA ALA A 93 25.62 2.64 10.63
C ALA A 93 24.64 1.61 10.03
N ALA A 94 24.07 1.88 8.84
CA ALA A 94 23.20 0.94 8.15
C ALA A 94 23.97 -0.32 7.72
N PHE A 95 25.18 -0.14 7.17
CA PHE A 95 26.04 -1.25 6.79
C PHE A 95 26.46 -2.11 7.98
N ASP A 96 26.84 -1.50 9.11
CA ASP A 96 27.24 -2.26 10.30
C ASP A 96 26.07 -3.10 10.84
N LYS A 97 24.84 -2.56 10.81
CA LYS A 97 23.62 -3.31 11.13
C LYS A 97 23.39 -4.46 10.16
N TYR A 98 23.51 -4.20 8.85
CA TYR A 98 23.33 -5.20 7.80
C TYR A 98 24.34 -6.35 7.93
N LEU A 99 25.62 -6.02 8.13
CA LEU A 99 26.68 -6.99 8.38
C LEU A 99 26.45 -7.79 9.67
N THR A 100 26.01 -7.14 10.74
CA THR A 100 25.66 -7.83 12.00
C THR A 100 24.52 -8.82 11.81
N ARG A 101 23.52 -8.47 10.99
CA ARG A 101 22.31 -9.28 10.79
C ARG A 101 22.52 -10.47 9.86
N PHE A 102 23.25 -10.27 8.77
CA PHE A 102 23.38 -11.26 7.69
C PHE A 102 24.75 -11.92 7.61
N GLY A 103 25.78 -11.35 8.25
CA GLY A 103 27.13 -11.91 8.30
C GLY A 103 27.90 -11.74 6.99
N ASP A 104 29.18 -12.08 7.06
CA ASP A 104 30.16 -12.02 5.96
C ASP A 104 29.88 -13.03 4.84
N GLY A 105 29.21 -14.14 5.14
CA GLY A 105 28.79 -15.13 4.14
C GLY A 105 27.67 -14.63 3.20
N TRP A 106 26.92 -13.60 3.60
CA TRP A 106 25.85 -13.00 2.78
C TRP A 106 26.25 -11.64 2.22
N VAL A 107 26.83 -10.78 3.07
CA VAL A 107 27.18 -9.40 2.75
C VAL A 107 28.43 -9.37 1.90
N GLU A 108 28.27 -9.06 0.62
CA GLU A 108 29.37 -8.98 -0.33
C GLU A 108 29.94 -7.57 -0.36
N THR A 109 31.24 -7.46 -0.13
CA THR A 109 31.99 -6.20 -0.19
C THR A 109 33.15 -6.27 -1.16
N ARG A 110 33.53 -5.13 -1.73
CA ARG A 110 34.75 -4.96 -2.53
C ARG A 110 35.41 -3.61 -2.24
N GLN A 111 36.64 -3.43 -2.69
CA GLN A 111 37.27 -2.11 -2.79
C GLN A 111 37.09 -1.60 -4.22
N ASN A 112 36.67 -0.35 -4.39
CA ASN A 112 36.67 0.31 -5.70
C ASN A 112 38.07 0.83 -6.06
N ASP A 113 38.21 1.41 -7.25
CA ASP A 113 39.50 1.93 -7.75
C ASP A 113 40.11 3.05 -6.89
N LYS A 114 39.32 3.65 -5.98
CA LYS A 114 39.75 4.68 -5.03
C LYS A 114 40.10 4.11 -3.65
N GLY A 115 40.00 2.80 -3.46
CA GLY A 115 40.18 2.13 -2.16
C GLY A 115 39.04 2.38 -1.18
N GLU A 116 37.85 2.73 -1.68
CA GLU A 116 36.65 2.86 -0.87
C GLU A 116 35.92 1.52 -0.83
N THR A 117 35.37 1.18 0.35
CA THR A 117 34.58 -0.03 0.51
C THR A 117 33.21 0.16 -0.14
N GLU A 118 32.89 -0.73 -1.08
CA GLU A 118 31.57 -0.86 -1.67
C GLU A 118 30.91 -2.15 -1.16
N VAL A 119 29.59 -2.10 -1.03
CA VAL A 119 28.73 -3.23 -0.69
C VAL A 119 27.76 -3.47 -1.82
N ARG A 120 27.52 -4.75 -2.15
CA ARG A 120 26.58 -5.12 -3.20
C ARG A 120 25.15 -5.00 -2.68
N LEU A 121 24.29 -4.35 -3.45
CA LEU A 121 22.84 -4.43 -3.26
C LEU A 121 22.33 -5.71 -3.91
N LYS A 122 21.66 -6.56 -3.14
CA LYS A 122 21.10 -7.82 -3.64
C LYS A 122 19.87 -7.53 -4.50
N PRO A 123 19.76 -8.13 -5.70
CA PRO A 123 18.52 -8.19 -6.45
C PRO A 123 17.41 -8.91 -5.68
N LEU A 124 16.16 -8.53 -5.92
CA LEU A 124 14.98 -9.15 -5.30
C LEU A 124 14.97 -10.68 -5.48
N THR A 125 15.37 -11.17 -6.65
CA THR A 125 15.43 -12.61 -6.95
C THR A 125 16.38 -13.39 -6.05
N GLU A 126 17.39 -12.74 -5.45
CA GLU A 126 18.35 -13.40 -4.58
C GLU A 126 17.87 -13.51 -3.13
N TYR A 127 17.11 -12.53 -2.62
CA TYR A 127 16.72 -12.49 -1.21
C TYR A 127 15.25 -12.78 -0.95
N ARG A 128 14.37 -12.77 -1.97
CA ARG A 128 12.91 -12.96 -1.77
C ARG A 128 12.58 -14.23 -0.97
N CYS A 129 13.30 -15.32 -1.21
CA CYS A 129 13.09 -16.61 -0.54
C CYS A 129 13.42 -16.60 0.96
N LEU A 130 14.14 -15.58 1.45
CA LEU A 130 14.40 -15.40 2.88
C LEU A 130 13.18 -14.86 3.63
N PHE A 131 12.29 -14.15 2.93
CA PHE A 131 11.21 -13.38 3.54
C PHE A 131 9.83 -13.88 3.14
N GLU A 132 9.65 -14.27 1.89
CA GLU A 132 8.36 -14.75 1.41
C GLU A 132 7.94 -16.01 2.14
N GLU A 133 6.69 -16.01 2.58
CA GLU A 133 6.11 -17.08 3.36
C GLU A 133 4.64 -17.17 3.02
N SER A 134 4.23 -18.33 2.48
CA SER A 134 2.87 -18.53 2.00
C SER A 134 1.84 -18.23 3.09
N GLY A 135 0.86 -17.36 2.78
CA GLY A 135 -0.17 -16.96 3.72
C GLY A 135 0.31 -16.03 4.86
N ARG A 136 1.57 -15.58 4.82
CA ARG A 136 2.17 -14.71 5.85
C ARG A 136 2.81 -13.45 5.30
N PHE A 137 3.66 -13.55 4.28
CA PHE A 137 4.38 -12.39 3.74
C PHE A 137 4.67 -12.54 2.24
N LEU A 138 4.32 -11.53 1.45
CA LEU A 138 4.49 -11.46 -0.01
C LEU A 138 5.31 -10.22 -0.39
N LEU A 139 6.30 -10.41 -1.28
CA LEU A 139 7.01 -9.30 -1.89
C LEU A 139 6.45 -9.05 -3.29
N ILE A 140 6.27 -7.79 -3.63
CA ILE A 140 5.78 -7.36 -4.95
C ILE A 140 6.87 -6.48 -5.58
N GLN A 141 7.30 -6.85 -6.79
CA GLN A 141 8.31 -6.10 -7.53
C GLN A 141 7.65 -4.88 -8.17
N SER A 142 8.05 -3.68 -7.75
CA SER A 142 7.41 -2.45 -8.20
C SER A 142 8.45 -1.39 -8.53
N GLU A 143 7.98 -0.26 -9.02
CA GLU A 143 8.81 0.91 -9.35
C GLU A 143 7.98 2.16 -9.10
N GLU A 144 8.62 3.21 -8.59
CA GLU A 144 8.09 4.55 -8.70
C GLU A 144 8.63 5.22 -9.97
N ILE A 145 7.75 5.43 -10.96
CA ILE A 145 8.05 6.14 -12.20
C ILE A 145 8.04 7.63 -11.87
N SER A 146 9.22 8.24 -11.79
CA SER A 146 9.42 9.59 -11.26
C SER A 146 9.87 10.58 -12.32
N ASP A 147 9.05 11.62 -12.54
CA ASP A 147 9.30 12.79 -13.37
C ASP A 147 8.80 14.05 -12.63
N LYS A 148 8.19 15.03 -13.32
CA LYS A 148 7.48 16.17 -12.73
C LYS A 148 6.28 15.76 -11.84
N ALA A 149 5.79 14.54 -11.99
CA ALA A 149 4.83 13.88 -11.13
C ALA A 149 5.22 12.40 -11.03
N HIS A 150 4.72 11.70 -10.01
CA HIS A 150 5.11 10.33 -9.74
C HIS A 150 3.93 9.37 -9.80
N LEU A 151 4.19 8.15 -10.25
CA LEU A 151 3.25 7.04 -10.25
C LEU A 151 3.96 5.76 -9.83
N ASN A 152 3.33 4.90 -9.05
CA ASN A 152 3.84 3.55 -8.85
C ASN A 152 3.24 2.58 -9.86
N GLY A 153 4.11 1.85 -10.56
CA GLY A 153 3.76 0.62 -11.26
C GLY A 153 3.98 -0.57 -10.32
N ILE A 154 2.93 -1.36 -10.08
CA ILE A 154 2.95 -2.45 -9.12
C ILE A 154 2.96 -3.80 -9.84
N ASP A 155 3.85 -4.70 -9.39
CA ASP A 155 4.10 -6.04 -9.97
C ASP A 155 4.56 -5.97 -11.42
N LEU A 156 5.53 -5.07 -11.68
CA LEU A 156 6.16 -4.95 -12.98
C LEU A 156 7.13 -6.10 -13.24
N ILE A 157 7.31 -6.46 -14.50
CA ILE A 157 8.35 -7.39 -14.97
C ILE A 157 9.60 -6.60 -15.39
N GLU A 158 9.40 -5.55 -16.18
CA GLU A 158 10.42 -4.67 -16.75
C GLU A 158 10.27 -3.24 -16.20
N VAL A 159 11.41 -2.55 -16.01
CA VAL A 159 11.45 -1.11 -15.69
C VAL A 159 10.68 -0.32 -16.75
N ILE A 160 9.86 0.63 -16.32
CA ILE A 160 9.19 1.59 -17.19
C ILE A 160 9.83 2.96 -16.98
N PRO A 161 10.64 3.45 -17.94
CA PRO A 161 11.21 4.79 -17.79
C PRO A 161 10.10 5.85 -17.83
N PRO A 162 10.30 7.03 -17.23
CA PRO A 162 9.35 8.12 -17.34
C PRO A 162 9.04 8.48 -18.78
N GLN A 163 7.75 8.51 -19.13
CA GLN A 163 7.31 8.73 -20.51
C GLN A 163 7.23 10.22 -20.90
N GLY A 164 7.18 11.12 -19.91
CA GLY A 164 7.00 12.56 -20.12
C GLY A 164 5.66 12.94 -20.78
N GLY A 165 5.50 14.22 -21.10
CA GLY A 165 4.30 14.78 -21.73
C GLY A 165 4.36 16.31 -21.80
N ALA A 166 3.56 16.94 -22.68
CA ALA A 166 3.54 18.40 -22.78
C ALA A 166 2.71 19.04 -21.66
N THR A 167 1.74 18.31 -21.12
CA THR A 167 0.93 18.69 -19.95
C THR A 167 1.07 17.64 -18.83
N MET A 168 0.64 17.97 -17.60
CA MET A 168 0.59 16.97 -16.52
C MET A 168 -0.37 15.83 -16.86
N ALA A 169 -1.53 16.11 -17.46
CA ALA A 169 -2.47 15.09 -17.90
C ALA A 169 -1.86 14.13 -18.93
N GLU A 170 -1.15 14.64 -19.94
CA GLU A 170 -0.45 13.80 -20.92
C GLU A 170 0.67 12.98 -20.28
N LEU A 171 1.43 13.59 -19.36
CA LEU A 171 2.47 12.89 -18.61
C LEU A 171 1.88 11.71 -17.82
N LEU A 172 0.80 11.95 -17.06
CA LEU A 172 0.14 10.89 -16.31
C LEU A 172 -0.42 9.81 -17.24
N GLN A 173 -1.11 10.19 -18.32
CA GLN A 173 -1.70 9.24 -19.27
C GLN A 173 -0.63 8.35 -19.91
N ASN A 174 0.48 8.93 -20.39
CA ASN A 174 1.53 8.16 -21.05
C ASN A 174 2.17 7.13 -20.11
N ASN A 175 2.38 7.47 -18.84
CA ASN A 175 2.91 6.52 -17.85
C ASN A 175 1.90 5.42 -17.49
N ILE A 176 0.61 5.77 -17.35
CA ILE A 176 -0.48 4.80 -17.15
C ILE A 176 -0.56 3.81 -18.32
N ASP A 177 -0.53 4.33 -19.55
CA ASP A 177 -0.56 3.53 -20.77
C ASP A 177 0.64 2.60 -20.87
N ALA A 178 1.83 3.02 -20.42
CA ALA A 178 3.02 2.18 -20.40
C ALA A 178 2.89 0.99 -19.44
N VAL A 179 2.31 1.19 -18.25
CA VAL A 179 2.02 0.10 -17.31
C VAL A 179 1.00 -0.87 -17.93
N HIS A 180 -0.10 -0.36 -18.48
CA HIS A 180 -1.11 -1.20 -19.13
C HIS A 180 -0.60 -1.91 -20.39
N ALA A 181 0.31 -1.30 -21.15
CA ALA A 181 0.95 -1.96 -22.29
C ALA A 181 1.79 -3.16 -21.84
N GLN A 182 2.53 -3.03 -20.73
CA GLN A 182 3.27 -4.15 -20.15
C GLN A 182 2.32 -5.24 -19.62
N GLN A 183 1.25 -4.85 -18.94
CA GLN A 183 0.20 -5.75 -18.48
C GLN A 183 -0.41 -6.55 -19.64
N ALA A 184 -0.81 -5.89 -20.73
CA ALA A 184 -1.41 -6.52 -21.90
C ALA A 184 -0.42 -7.44 -22.65
N LYS A 185 0.85 -7.05 -22.73
CA LYS A 185 1.91 -7.83 -23.38
C LYS A 185 2.22 -9.13 -22.63
N THR A 186 2.14 -9.11 -21.31
CA THR A 186 2.64 -10.19 -20.44
C THR A 186 1.53 -11.07 -19.88
N GLY A 187 0.32 -10.53 -19.74
CA GLY A 187 -0.80 -11.18 -19.05
C GLY A 187 -0.67 -11.21 -17.52
N GLN A 188 0.41 -10.64 -16.97
CA GLN A 188 0.60 -10.51 -15.52
C GLN A 188 -0.31 -9.39 -14.98
N ALA A 189 -0.92 -9.62 -13.83
CA ALA A 189 -1.70 -8.58 -13.17
C ALA A 189 -0.78 -7.42 -12.78
N MET A 190 -1.19 -6.19 -13.06
CA MET A 190 -0.44 -4.98 -12.69
C MET A 190 -1.43 -3.91 -12.25
N LEU A 191 -0.97 -3.04 -11.35
CA LEU A 191 -1.69 -1.83 -10.98
C LEU A 191 -0.81 -0.61 -11.26
N VAL A 192 -1.46 0.53 -11.47
CA VAL A 192 -0.82 1.84 -11.46
C VAL A 192 -1.59 2.76 -10.52
N HIS A 193 -0.89 3.46 -9.64
CA HIS A 193 -1.48 4.53 -8.84
C HIS A 193 -0.69 5.82 -8.96
N VAL A 194 -1.40 6.96 -9.00
CA VAL A 194 -0.78 8.29 -8.98
C VAL A 194 -0.38 8.63 -7.55
N ASN A 195 0.88 9.05 -7.35
CA ASN A 195 1.42 9.29 -6.02
C ASN A 195 1.20 10.75 -5.59
N HIS A 196 0.98 10.91 -4.29
CA HIS A 196 1.00 12.14 -3.49
C HIS A 196 0.73 13.44 -4.30
N PRO A 197 -0.50 13.69 -4.79
CA PRO A 197 -0.81 14.83 -5.66
C PRO A 197 -0.36 16.19 -5.11
N ASN A 198 -0.40 16.34 -3.79
CA ASN A 198 -0.04 17.56 -3.06
C ASN A 198 1.43 17.62 -2.62
N PHE A 199 2.28 16.65 -3.00
CA PHE A 199 3.72 16.81 -2.86
C PHE A 199 4.18 17.94 -3.76
N GLN A 200 4.74 19.00 -3.15
CA GLN A 200 5.10 20.24 -3.84
C GLN A 200 3.97 20.85 -4.71
N TRP A 201 2.71 20.49 -4.44
CA TRP A 201 1.53 20.93 -5.21
C TRP A 201 1.59 20.54 -6.70
N ALA A 202 2.15 19.37 -7.01
CA ALA A 202 2.42 18.93 -8.38
C ALA A 202 1.14 18.80 -9.23
N LEU A 203 0.07 18.21 -8.67
CA LEU A 203 -1.12 17.82 -9.43
C LEU A 203 -2.39 18.53 -8.96
N THR A 204 -3.32 18.73 -9.89
CA THR A 204 -4.70 19.18 -9.62
C THR A 204 -5.70 18.09 -9.99
N ALA A 205 -6.95 18.21 -9.51
CA ALA A 205 -8.00 17.29 -9.94
C ALA A 205 -8.20 17.34 -11.47
N GLU A 206 -8.08 18.52 -12.09
CA GLU A 206 -8.21 18.71 -13.53
C GLU A 206 -7.16 17.95 -14.35
N ASP A 207 -5.96 17.74 -13.81
CA ASP A 207 -4.94 16.90 -14.47
C ASP A 207 -5.37 15.42 -14.53
N MET A 208 -6.24 14.98 -13.60
CA MET A 208 -6.60 13.57 -13.39
C MET A 208 -8.02 13.19 -13.86
N ILE A 209 -8.96 14.14 -13.92
CA ILE A 209 -10.38 13.87 -14.26
C ILE A 209 -10.53 13.11 -15.58
N GLY A 210 -9.73 13.45 -16.60
CA GLY A 210 -9.85 12.90 -17.95
C GLY A 210 -9.09 11.59 -18.21
N LEU A 211 -8.27 11.12 -17.27
CA LEU A 211 -7.36 9.99 -17.50
C LEU A 211 -8.11 8.68 -17.74
N GLN A 212 -7.65 7.89 -18.71
CA GLN A 212 -8.15 6.55 -19.05
C GLN A 212 -7.26 5.49 -18.40
N GLY A 213 -7.83 4.37 -17.95
CA GLY A 213 -7.09 3.35 -17.18
C GLY A 213 -6.70 3.77 -15.75
N PHE A 214 -6.94 5.03 -15.38
CA PHE A 214 -6.69 5.58 -14.05
C PHE A 214 -7.72 5.09 -13.03
N ARG A 215 -7.26 4.30 -12.06
CA ARG A 215 -8.12 3.71 -11.02
C ARG A 215 -7.70 3.98 -9.59
N PHE A 216 -6.47 4.41 -9.36
CA PHE A 216 -5.92 4.54 -8.00
C PHE A 216 -5.07 5.80 -7.88
N PHE A 217 -5.18 6.47 -6.74
CA PHE A 217 -4.27 7.56 -6.36
C PHE A 217 -4.08 7.62 -4.86
N GLU A 218 -2.97 8.18 -4.40
CA GLU A 218 -2.74 8.39 -2.98
C GLU A 218 -3.66 9.49 -2.44
N VAL A 219 -4.71 9.06 -1.73
CA VAL A 219 -5.56 9.96 -0.95
C VAL A 219 -4.85 10.42 0.32
N TYR A 220 -3.89 9.62 0.81
CA TYR A 220 -3.03 9.97 1.94
C TYR A 220 -1.63 9.41 1.71
N ASN A 221 -0.61 10.25 1.81
CA ASN A 221 0.77 9.82 1.84
C ASN A 221 1.43 10.36 3.11
N ALA A 222 2.05 9.48 3.90
CA ALA A 222 2.57 9.85 5.21
C ALA A 222 3.95 10.53 5.18
N HIS A 223 4.57 10.67 4.00
CA HIS A 223 5.79 11.43 3.83
C HIS A 223 5.58 12.87 4.34
N GLY A 224 6.38 13.30 5.31
CA GLY A 224 6.15 14.51 6.12
C GLY A 224 6.27 15.87 5.41
N TYR A 225 6.32 15.86 4.08
CA TYR A 225 6.33 17.03 3.21
C TYR A 225 5.16 17.02 2.20
N VAL A 226 4.30 16.00 2.24
CA VAL A 226 3.08 15.94 1.44
C VAL A 226 1.97 16.69 2.16
N ASN A 227 1.32 17.62 1.45
CA ASN A 227 0.29 18.47 2.04
C ASN A 227 -1.11 17.86 1.84
N ASN A 228 -1.38 16.70 2.46
CA ASN A 228 -2.65 15.97 2.28
C ASN A 228 -3.87 16.87 2.55
N GLU A 229 -3.84 17.66 3.63
CA GLU A 229 -4.93 18.56 4.05
C GLU A 229 -5.15 19.77 3.14
N GLY A 230 -4.26 20.03 2.17
CA GLY A 230 -4.32 21.23 1.35
C GLY A 230 -4.07 22.51 2.16
N ASP A 231 -4.56 23.64 1.66
CA ASP A 231 -4.52 24.93 2.35
C ASP A 231 -5.70 25.82 1.91
N ALA A 232 -5.70 27.08 2.35
CA ALA A 232 -6.77 28.04 2.00
C ALA A 232 -6.94 28.26 0.49
N GLN A 233 -5.91 28.00 -0.31
CA GLN A 233 -5.85 28.13 -1.77
C GLN A 233 -5.93 26.78 -2.49
N ARG A 234 -5.47 25.69 -1.88
CA ARG A 234 -5.29 24.38 -2.54
C ARG A 234 -6.16 23.32 -1.91
N ALA A 235 -6.85 22.53 -2.74
CA ALA A 235 -7.70 21.44 -2.27
C ALA A 235 -6.89 20.36 -1.53
N SER A 236 -7.47 19.77 -0.49
CA SER A 236 -6.97 18.53 0.10
C SER A 236 -7.05 17.38 -0.91
N THR A 237 -6.27 16.32 -0.68
CA THR A 237 -6.31 15.09 -1.51
C THR A 237 -7.67 14.41 -1.44
N GLU A 238 -8.34 14.40 -0.27
CA GLU A 238 -9.73 13.95 -0.14
C GLU A 238 -10.68 14.79 -0.98
N ARG A 239 -10.50 16.12 -0.98
CA ARG A 239 -11.31 17.01 -1.80
C ARG A 239 -11.11 16.75 -3.29
N MET A 240 -9.87 16.50 -3.72
CA MET A 240 -9.59 16.07 -5.09
C MET A 240 -10.28 14.75 -5.40
N TRP A 241 -10.29 13.79 -4.47
CA TRP A 241 -10.99 12.50 -4.63
C TRP A 241 -12.47 12.70 -4.98
N ASP A 242 -13.15 13.52 -4.19
CA ASP A 242 -14.58 13.74 -4.34
C ASP A 242 -14.93 14.43 -5.66
N ILE A 243 -14.06 15.35 -6.11
CA ILE A 243 -14.16 15.99 -7.43
C ILE A 243 -13.96 14.95 -8.53
N LEU A 244 -12.92 14.11 -8.44
CA LEU A 244 -12.67 13.06 -9.41
C LEU A 244 -13.87 12.13 -9.52
N LEU A 245 -14.40 11.65 -8.40
CA LEU A 245 -15.56 10.76 -8.37
C LEU A 245 -16.81 11.41 -8.98
N ALA A 246 -17.15 12.63 -8.58
CA ALA A 246 -18.34 13.32 -9.10
C ALA A 246 -18.25 13.53 -10.61
N ARG A 247 -17.15 14.13 -11.08
CA ARG A 247 -16.96 14.47 -12.50
C ARG A 247 -16.89 13.22 -13.37
N ARG A 248 -16.13 12.21 -12.96
CA ARG A 248 -15.94 10.98 -13.74
C ARG A 248 -17.22 10.17 -13.84
N LEU A 249 -17.92 9.97 -12.72
CA LEU A 249 -19.11 9.11 -12.67
C LEU A 249 -20.35 9.81 -13.26
N ALA A 250 -20.54 11.11 -13.00
CA ALA A 250 -21.76 11.81 -13.41
C ALA A 250 -21.68 12.45 -14.80
N GLU A 251 -20.50 12.91 -15.23
CA GLU A 251 -20.36 13.69 -16.47
C GLU A 251 -19.67 12.93 -17.59
N LEU A 252 -18.65 12.13 -17.26
CA LEU A 252 -17.86 11.40 -18.27
C LEU A 252 -18.32 9.96 -18.48
N GLY A 253 -19.06 9.38 -17.52
CA GLY A 253 -19.39 7.95 -17.53
C GLY A 253 -18.14 7.07 -17.44
N SER A 254 -17.08 7.58 -16.80
CA SER A 254 -15.78 6.92 -16.65
C SER A 254 -15.73 6.03 -15.42
N ASP A 255 -14.66 5.24 -15.31
CA ASP A 255 -14.43 4.35 -14.18
C ASP A 255 -14.27 5.09 -12.84
N ILE A 256 -14.70 4.38 -11.79
CA ILE A 256 -14.47 4.74 -10.39
C ILE A 256 -12.98 4.82 -10.08
N VAL A 257 -12.62 5.82 -9.26
CA VAL A 257 -11.27 6.02 -8.74
C VAL A 257 -11.24 5.69 -7.26
N TYR A 258 -10.35 4.80 -6.86
CA TYR A 258 -10.11 4.39 -5.49
C TYR A 258 -8.94 5.16 -4.89
N GLY A 259 -9.01 5.40 -3.58
CA GLY A 259 -7.93 6.04 -2.82
C GLY A 259 -7.03 4.97 -2.21
N VAL A 260 -5.71 5.15 -2.27
CA VAL A 260 -4.73 4.36 -1.51
C VAL A 260 -4.08 5.23 -0.45
N ALA A 261 -3.62 4.61 0.64
CA ALA A 261 -2.75 5.29 1.61
C ALA A 261 -1.44 4.52 1.77
N THR A 262 -0.34 5.28 1.83
CA THR A 262 1.02 4.74 1.81
C THR A 262 1.90 5.55 2.75
N ASP A 263 2.96 4.93 3.25
CA ASP A 263 3.95 5.61 4.06
C ASP A 263 5.07 6.28 3.25
N ASP A 264 5.35 5.79 2.03
CA ASP A 264 6.38 6.34 1.14
C ASP A 264 7.74 6.43 1.86
N ALA A 265 8.09 5.30 2.48
CA ALA A 265 9.13 5.26 3.49
C ALA A 265 10.54 5.35 2.88
N HIS A 266 11.34 6.26 3.44
CA HIS A 266 12.76 6.44 3.12
C HIS A 266 13.67 6.36 4.36
N ASN A 267 13.10 6.47 5.57
CA ASN A 267 13.85 6.66 6.81
C ASN A 267 13.60 5.53 7.82
N TYR A 268 14.59 4.66 8.03
CA TYR A 268 14.49 3.44 8.85
C TYR A 268 15.32 3.47 10.15
N HIS A 269 16.09 4.53 10.38
CA HIS A 269 17.04 4.61 11.50
C HIS A 269 16.72 5.66 12.56
N LYS A 270 16.15 6.79 12.15
CA LYS A 270 15.81 7.92 13.03
C LYS A 270 14.40 8.37 12.66
N PHE A 271 13.46 8.19 13.57
CA PHE A 271 12.07 8.56 13.36
C PHE A 271 11.80 9.96 13.90
N ASP A 272 11.17 10.77 13.08
CA ASP A 272 10.69 12.13 13.35
C ASP A 272 9.37 12.34 12.62
N THR A 273 8.48 13.20 13.10
CA THR A 273 7.15 13.37 12.48
C THR A 273 7.20 13.92 11.05
N ARG A 274 8.28 14.61 10.65
CA ARG A 274 8.51 15.02 9.26
C ARG A 274 9.32 14.04 8.43
N ALA A 275 9.95 13.04 9.05
CA ALA A 275 10.70 12.02 8.34
C ALA A 275 9.73 11.04 7.64
N ALA A 276 10.16 10.51 6.51
CA ALA A 276 9.43 9.50 5.75
C ALA A 276 9.61 8.12 6.40
N ASN A 277 9.00 7.95 7.58
CA ASN A 277 9.12 6.75 8.41
C ASN A 277 8.23 5.63 7.85
N PRO A 278 8.59 4.35 8.05
CA PRO A 278 7.67 3.25 7.76
C PRO A 278 6.57 3.15 8.83
N GLY A 279 5.45 2.48 8.51
CA GLY A 279 4.42 2.16 9.51
C GLY A 279 3.41 3.24 9.81
N GLN A 280 3.24 4.17 8.87
CA GLN A 280 2.49 5.41 9.07
C GLN A 280 1.11 5.37 8.41
N ALA A 281 1.05 4.86 7.18
CA ALA A 281 -0.20 4.58 6.49
C ALA A 281 -0.06 3.31 5.65
N TRP A 282 -1.18 2.67 5.35
CA TRP A 282 -1.21 1.41 4.62
C TRP A 282 -2.59 1.14 4.03
N ILE A 283 -2.65 0.09 3.20
CA ILE A 283 -3.90 -0.50 2.74
C ILE A 283 -4.16 -1.84 3.44
N VAL A 284 -5.42 -2.22 3.52
CA VAL A 284 -5.86 -3.52 4.03
C VAL A 284 -6.85 -4.12 3.03
N VAL A 285 -6.44 -5.18 2.35
CA VAL A 285 -7.14 -5.75 1.20
C VAL A 285 -7.86 -7.04 1.61
N ARG A 286 -9.14 -7.19 1.28
CA ARG A 286 -9.87 -8.44 1.51
C ARG A 286 -9.70 -9.35 0.30
N ALA A 287 -8.91 -10.40 0.46
CA ALA A 287 -8.60 -11.34 -0.61
C ALA A 287 -8.60 -12.79 -0.11
N ALA A 288 -8.95 -13.73 -0.97
CA ALA A 288 -8.96 -15.15 -0.63
C ALA A 288 -7.55 -15.72 -0.42
N LYS A 289 -6.55 -15.18 -1.13
CA LYS A 289 -5.16 -15.62 -1.04
C LYS A 289 -4.21 -14.43 -0.97
N LEU A 290 -3.07 -14.65 -0.33
CA LEU A 290 -1.95 -13.71 -0.36
C LEU A 290 -1.06 -14.01 -1.57
N THR A 291 -1.55 -13.64 -2.76
CA THR A 291 -0.79 -13.66 -4.03
C THR A 291 -0.99 -12.33 -4.75
N PRO A 292 -0.06 -11.91 -5.64
CA PRO A 292 -0.21 -10.66 -6.38
C PRO A 292 -1.56 -10.57 -7.10
N GLU A 293 -1.97 -11.62 -7.80
CA GLU A 293 -3.22 -11.64 -8.57
C GLU A 293 -4.44 -11.46 -7.66
N SER A 294 -4.50 -12.21 -6.54
CA SER A 294 -5.65 -12.13 -5.63
C SER A 294 -5.74 -10.78 -4.92
N ILE A 295 -4.59 -10.13 -4.62
CA ILE A 295 -4.56 -8.79 -4.04
C ILE A 295 -5.01 -7.76 -5.07
N MET A 296 -4.51 -7.82 -6.30
CA MET A 296 -4.86 -6.86 -7.34
C MET A 296 -6.30 -6.99 -7.82
N ASP A 297 -6.83 -8.20 -7.92
CA ASP A 297 -8.23 -8.43 -8.26
C ASP A 297 -9.15 -7.81 -7.21
N ALA A 298 -8.84 -8.02 -5.92
CA ALA A 298 -9.57 -7.40 -4.81
C ALA A 298 -9.49 -5.87 -4.84
N MET A 299 -8.29 -5.31 -5.07
CA MET A 299 -8.12 -3.86 -5.22
C MET A 299 -8.89 -3.30 -6.42
N ASN A 300 -8.86 -3.99 -7.57
CA ASN A 300 -9.64 -3.65 -8.76
C ASN A 300 -11.15 -3.75 -8.53
N ALA A 301 -11.60 -4.56 -7.58
CA ALA A 301 -12.99 -4.62 -7.15
C ALA A 301 -13.36 -3.54 -6.10
N GLY A 302 -12.38 -2.79 -5.58
CA GLY A 302 -12.56 -1.85 -4.49
C GLY A 302 -12.68 -2.52 -3.11
N ASP A 303 -12.31 -3.81 -2.99
CA ASP A 303 -12.46 -4.60 -1.77
C ASP A 303 -11.27 -4.43 -0.82
N PHE A 304 -11.06 -3.20 -0.38
CA PHE A 304 -10.01 -2.82 0.55
C PHE A 304 -10.37 -1.54 1.31
N TYR A 305 -9.59 -1.19 2.32
CA TYR A 305 -9.64 0.13 2.94
C TYR A 305 -8.22 0.63 3.22
N CYS A 306 -8.09 1.93 3.45
CA CYS A 306 -6.83 2.58 3.80
C CYS A 306 -6.85 2.99 5.27
N SER A 307 -5.69 3.05 5.92
CA SER A 307 -5.64 3.40 7.34
C SER A 307 -4.33 4.05 7.76
N THR A 308 -4.42 4.96 8.73
CA THR A 308 -3.30 5.50 9.53
C THR A 308 -3.24 4.95 10.95
N GLY A 309 -4.14 4.02 11.31
CA GLY A 309 -4.20 3.40 12.65
C GLY A 309 -5.50 2.65 12.91
N VAL A 310 -6.62 3.15 12.40
CA VAL A 310 -7.94 2.52 12.59
C VAL A 310 -8.02 1.16 11.90
N THR A 311 -8.44 0.13 12.63
CA THR A 311 -8.69 -1.21 12.10
C THR A 311 -10.18 -1.43 11.91
N LEU A 312 -10.57 -1.97 10.75
CA LEU A 312 -11.96 -2.32 10.46
C LEU A 312 -12.12 -3.83 10.56
N LYS A 313 -13.18 -4.25 11.24
CA LYS A 313 -13.59 -5.65 11.31
C LYS A 313 -14.20 -6.08 9.97
N ASP A 314 -15.06 -5.25 9.40
CA ASP A 314 -15.71 -5.54 8.12
C ASP A 314 -16.20 -4.27 7.40
N VAL A 315 -16.26 -4.37 6.08
CA VAL A 315 -16.88 -3.39 5.18
C VAL A 315 -17.73 -4.16 4.18
N ALA A 316 -19.02 -3.83 4.10
CA ALA A 316 -19.95 -4.52 3.24
C ALA A 316 -20.92 -3.56 2.55
N PHE A 317 -21.18 -3.80 1.27
CA PHE A 317 -22.22 -3.13 0.51
C PHE A 317 -23.14 -4.18 -0.12
N ASP A 318 -24.42 -4.17 0.25
CA ASP A 318 -25.41 -5.15 -0.23
C ASP A 318 -26.16 -4.69 -1.51
N GLY A 319 -25.70 -3.59 -2.12
CA GLY A 319 -26.37 -2.93 -3.24
C GLY A 319 -27.29 -1.78 -2.82
N THR A 320 -27.64 -1.68 -1.53
CA THR A 320 -28.51 -0.62 -0.99
C THR A 320 -27.97 0.04 0.28
N THR A 321 -27.20 -0.70 1.08
CA THR A 321 -26.68 -0.25 2.37
C THR A 321 -25.18 -0.48 2.45
N LEU A 322 -24.42 0.59 2.71
CA LEU A 322 -23.01 0.52 3.05
C LEU A 322 -22.88 0.37 4.58
N THR A 323 -22.28 -0.72 5.04
CA THR A 323 -22.02 -1.02 6.45
C THR A 323 -20.52 -0.99 6.71
N VAL A 324 -20.12 -0.25 7.74
CA VAL A 324 -18.74 -0.16 8.23
C VAL A 324 -18.71 -0.62 9.68
N ALA A 325 -17.93 -1.66 9.97
CA ALA A 325 -17.72 -2.18 11.31
C ALA A 325 -16.26 -1.98 11.72
N VAL A 326 -16.03 -1.17 12.75
CA VAL A 326 -14.72 -0.94 13.35
C VAL A 326 -14.33 -2.13 14.23
N ASP A 327 -13.06 -2.49 14.25
CA ASP A 327 -12.49 -3.37 15.28
C ASP A 327 -11.96 -2.49 16.43
N PRO A 328 -12.69 -2.39 17.56
CA PRO A 328 -12.49 -1.30 18.49
C PRO A 328 -11.31 -1.51 19.44
N GLU A 329 -10.61 -0.41 19.72
CA GLU A 329 -9.61 -0.33 20.78
C GLU A 329 -10.23 0.12 22.11
N PRO A 330 -9.81 -0.44 23.25
CA PRO A 330 -10.32 -0.04 24.57
C PRO A 330 -10.13 1.45 24.84
N GLY A 331 -11.22 2.17 25.10
CA GLY A 331 -11.18 3.60 25.46
C GLY A 331 -11.09 4.55 24.27
N VAL A 332 -11.12 4.05 23.03
CA VAL A 332 -11.13 4.86 21.81
C VAL A 332 -12.58 5.02 21.31
N HIS A 333 -12.94 6.23 20.93
CA HIS A 333 -14.23 6.56 20.30
C HIS A 333 -14.04 6.70 18.79
N TYR A 334 -15.11 6.47 18.03
CA TYR A 334 -15.06 6.49 16.57
C TYR A 334 -16.27 7.22 16.01
N SER A 335 -16.04 8.12 15.06
CA SER A 335 -17.07 8.70 14.20
C SER A 335 -16.88 8.19 12.78
N THR A 336 -17.95 7.73 12.14
CA THR A 336 -17.96 7.36 10.72
C THR A 336 -18.78 8.37 9.93
N GLN A 337 -18.13 9.03 8.99
CA GLN A 337 -18.75 9.95 8.05
C GLN A 337 -18.99 9.25 6.71
N PHE A 338 -20.24 9.24 6.26
CA PHE A 338 -20.61 8.83 4.90
C PHE A 338 -20.60 10.04 4.00
N ILE A 339 -19.76 10.01 2.97
CA ILE A 339 -19.44 11.15 2.13
C ILE A 339 -19.80 10.82 0.68
N GLY A 340 -20.45 11.74 -0.02
CA GLY A 340 -20.81 11.53 -1.40
C GLY A 340 -21.35 12.77 -2.09
N THR A 341 -21.62 12.64 -3.39
CA THR A 341 -22.24 13.67 -4.22
C THR A 341 -23.59 13.17 -4.70
N ARG A 342 -24.63 14.00 -4.61
CA ARG A 342 -25.97 13.69 -5.15
C ARG A 342 -26.14 14.20 -6.57
N ARG A 343 -27.01 13.55 -7.35
CA ARG A 343 -27.43 14.01 -8.67
C ARG A 343 -28.10 15.38 -8.56
N GLY A 344 -27.82 16.26 -9.52
CA GLY A 344 -28.26 17.65 -9.49
C GLY A 344 -27.35 18.60 -8.70
N TYR A 345 -26.15 18.15 -8.28
CA TYR A 345 -25.11 19.04 -7.77
C TYR A 345 -24.74 20.13 -8.79
N ASP A 346 -24.24 21.27 -8.31
CA ASP A 346 -23.69 22.32 -9.18
C ASP A 346 -22.29 21.92 -9.71
N PRO A 347 -22.12 21.65 -11.02
CA PRO A 347 -20.84 21.26 -11.60
C PRO A 347 -19.93 22.45 -11.91
N ALA A 348 -20.40 23.68 -11.71
CA ALA A 348 -19.62 24.87 -12.00
C ALA A 348 -18.33 24.91 -11.16
N SER A 349 -17.29 25.51 -11.72
CA SER A 349 -16.03 25.72 -11.04
C SER A 349 -15.43 27.09 -11.30
N GLN A 350 -14.78 27.65 -10.28
CA GLN A 350 -14.15 28.96 -10.33
C GLN A 350 -12.64 28.83 -10.22
N ALA A 351 -11.92 29.64 -11.00
CA ALA A 351 -10.48 29.78 -10.88
C ALA A 351 -10.11 30.27 -9.48
N VAL A 352 -9.00 29.79 -8.94
CA VAL A 352 -8.42 30.33 -7.70
C VAL A 352 -7.43 31.41 -8.09
N THR A 353 -7.48 32.55 -7.41
CA THR A 353 -6.54 33.65 -7.65
C THR A 353 -5.66 33.92 -6.44
N ASP A 354 -4.49 34.51 -6.67
CA ASP A 354 -3.66 35.12 -5.64
C ASP A 354 -4.25 36.46 -5.14
N ALA A 355 -3.51 37.14 -4.26
CA ALA A 355 -3.94 38.41 -3.67
C ALA A 355 -4.05 39.53 -4.72
N GLU A 356 -3.33 39.42 -5.83
CA GLU A 356 -3.33 40.34 -6.96
C GLU A 356 -4.42 40.02 -8.01
N GLY A 357 -5.20 38.95 -7.79
CA GLY A 357 -6.27 38.53 -8.70
C GLY A 357 -5.80 37.71 -9.89
N LYS A 358 -4.54 37.26 -9.91
CA LYS A 358 -4.02 36.39 -10.96
C LYS A 358 -4.34 34.93 -10.65
N GLU A 359 -4.81 34.21 -11.66
CA GLU A 359 -5.11 32.77 -11.54
C GLU A 359 -3.84 31.98 -11.16
N ILE A 360 -3.96 31.15 -10.12
CA ILE A 360 -2.93 30.23 -9.68
C ILE A 360 -3.24 28.82 -10.18
N ARG A 361 -2.20 28.06 -10.53
CA ARG A 361 -2.36 26.66 -10.92
C ARG A 361 -2.65 25.82 -9.67
N THR A 362 -3.92 25.51 -9.45
CA THR A 362 -4.40 24.62 -8.41
C THR A 362 -5.77 24.06 -8.80
N THR A 363 -6.25 23.09 -8.03
CA THR A 363 -7.62 22.56 -8.20
C THR A 363 -8.63 23.70 -8.06
N ARG A 364 -9.52 23.83 -9.04
CA ARG A 364 -10.52 24.91 -9.07
C ARG A 364 -11.46 24.81 -7.87
N ARG A 365 -12.16 25.90 -7.55
CA ARG A 365 -13.20 25.90 -6.52
C ARG A 365 -14.47 25.29 -7.08
N TYR A 366 -14.87 24.16 -6.52
CA TYR A 366 -16.12 23.47 -6.82
C TYR A 366 -17.13 23.63 -5.67
N SER A 367 -18.42 23.45 -5.97
CA SER A 367 -19.49 23.44 -4.97
C SER A 367 -19.21 22.48 -3.81
N LYS A 368 -19.58 22.89 -2.59
CA LYS A 368 -19.54 22.06 -1.38
C LYS A 368 -20.47 20.84 -1.45
N ASP A 369 -21.36 20.77 -2.44
CA ASP A 369 -22.24 19.62 -2.66
C ASP A 369 -21.47 18.40 -3.20
N ILE A 370 -20.31 18.63 -3.83
CA ILE A 370 -19.39 17.55 -4.18
C ILE A 370 -18.77 17.04 -2.88
N GLY A 371 -18.82 15.73 -2.62
CA GLY A 371 -18.21 15.15 -1.41
C GLY A 371 -18.80 15.70 -0.11
N ALA A 372 -20.12 15.92 -0.06
CA ALA A 372 -20.80 16.35 1.15
C ALA A 372 -20.90 15.19 2.15
N VAL A 373 -20.82 15.49 3.45
CA VAL A 373 -21.17 14.53 4.51
C VAL A 373 -22.68 14.31 4.46
N LEU A 374 -23.09 13.11 4.06
CA LEU A 374 -24.48 12.70 3.90
C LEU A 374 -25.08 12.19 5.22
N ALA A 375 -24.23 11.56 6.05
CA ALA A 375 -24.55 11.12 7.39
C ALA A 375 -23.28 10.98 8.22
N GLU A 376 -23.41 11.10 9.54
CA GLU A 376 -22.34 10.85 10.51
C GLU A 376 -22.90 9.97 11.63
N VAL A 377 -22.15 8.93 12.00
CA VAL A 377 -22.56 7.93 12.98
C VAL A 377 -21.44 7.71 13.99
N GLU A 378 -21.76 7.92 15.26
CA GLU A 378 -20.89 7.61 16.39
C GLU A 378 -20.95 6.13 16.76
N GLY A 379 -19.80 5.54 17.07
CA GLY A 379 -19.66 4.17 17.54
C GLY A 379 -19.00 3.23 16.54
N VAL A 380 -19.03 1.94 16.86
CA VAL A 380 -18.24 0.91 16.17
C VAL A 380 -18.95 0.26 14.97
N LEU A 381 -20.23 0.58 14.76
CA LEU A 381 -21.05 0.05 13.67
C LEU A 381 -21.84 1.19 13.05
N ALA A 382 -21.49 1.53 11.82
CA ALA A 382 -22.12 2.58 11.04
C ALA A 382 -22.79 2.00 9.80
N ARG A 383 -23.97 2.53 9.44
CA ARG A 383 -24.71 2.12 8.25
C ARG A 383 -25.25 3.34 7.53
N TYR A 384 -25.16 3.32 6.20
CA TYR A 384 -25.79 4.29 5.32
C TYR A 384 -26.64 3.58 4.28
N GLN A 385 -27.93 3.86 4.28
CA GLN A 385 -28.85 3.39 3.26
C GLN A 385 -28.95 4.44 2.16
N PHE A 386 -28.67 4.03 0.93
CA PHE A 386 -28.80 4.89 -0.24
C PHE A 386 -30.25 5.38 -0.38
N GLN A 387 -30.40 6.69 -0.62
CA GLN A 387 -31.69 7.35 -0.88
C GLN A 387 -32.06 7.29 -2.36
N GLY A 388 -31.12 6.89 -3.20
CA GLY A 388 -31.30 6.64 -4.62
C GLY A 388 -30.89 7.81 -5.50
N ASP A 389 -30.55 8.96 -4.94
CA ASP A 389 -30.07 10.14 -5.66
C ASP A 389 -28.55 10.34 -5.59
N GLU A 390 -27.84 9.52 -4.83
CA GLU A 390 -26.38 9.55 -4.75
C GLU A 390 -25.74 9.08 -6.06
N ILE A 391 -24.63 9.72 -6.44
CA ILE A 391 -23.75 9.28 -7.54
C ILE A 391 -22.80 8.20 -7.01
N TYR A 392 -22.27 8.41 -5.80
CA TYR A 392 -21.44 7.48 -5.05
C TYR A 392 -21.56 7.77 -3.57
N VAL A 393 -21.16 6.81 -2.74
CA VAL A 393 -20.92 7.02 -1.30
C VAL A 393 -19.61 6.33 -0.91
N ARG A 394 -18.73 7.03 -0.22
CA ARG A 394 -17.56 6.50 0.48
C ARG A 394 -17.73 6.73 1.98
N ALA A 395 -16.84 6.17 2.80
CA ALA A 395 -16.82 6.49 4.23
C ALA A 395 -15.42 6.83 4.73
N LYS A 396 -15.35 7.71 5.73
CA LYS A 396 -14.16 7.97 6.54
C LYS A 396 -14.50 7.67 7.99
N VAL A 397 -13.71 6.81 8.62
CA VAL A 397 -13.76 6.58 10.07
C VAL A 397 -12.65 7.41 10.69
N VAL A 398 -12.99 8.20 11.70
CA VAL A 398 -12.04 8.99 12.49
C VAL A 398 -12.12 8.50 13.93
N SER A 399 -10.99 8.14 14.51
CA SER A 399 -10.91 7.76 15.92
C SER A 399 -10.69 8.99 16.81
N SER A 400 -10.87 8.84 18.12
CA SER A 400 -10.42 9.82 19.11
C SER A 400 -8.93 9.70 19.45
N HIS A 401 -8.22 8.75 18.83
CA HIS A 401 -6.80 8.53 19.08
C HIS A 401 -6.00 9.47 18.18
N LYS A 402 -5.13 10.29 18.79
CA LYS A 402 -4.24 11.17 18.06
C LYS A 402 -3.25 10.36 17.24
N ASN A 403 -3.03 10.76 16.00
CA ASN A 403 -1.97 10.23 15.17
C ASN A 403 -0.63 10.86 15.61
N ASP A 404 -0.04 10.33 16.70
CA ASP A 404 1.21 10.83 17.28
C ASP A 404 2.42 10.76 16.34
N LYS A 405 2.27 10.03 15.24
CA LYS A 405 3.30 9.86 14.23
C LYS A 405 3.23 10.90 13.11
N SER A 406 2.11 11.63 13.00
CA SER A 406 1.93 12.66 11.97
C SER A 406 2.57 13.99 12.34
N HIS A 407 2.98 14.74 11.33
CA HIS A 407 3.39 16.13 11.47
C HIS A 407 2.19 17.11 11.46
N VAL A 408 0.99 16.64 11.12
CA VAL A 408 -0.22 17.46 11.07
C VAL A 408 -0.73 17.66 12.50
N PRO A 409 -0.88 18.91 12.97
CA PRO A 409 -1.39 19.18 14.31
C PRO A 409 -2.79 18.59 14.50
N ASP A 410 -2.97 17.90 15.63
CA ASP A 410 -4.25 17.36 16.08
C ASP A 410 -4.93 16.36 15.12
N GLU A 411 -4.18 15.82 14.15
CA GLU A 411 -4.65 14.72 13.32
C GLU A 411 -4.95 13.50 14.19
N CYS A 412 -6.08 12.85 13.92
CA CYS A 412 -6.46 11.60 14.55
C CYS A 412 -6.34 10.43 13.57
N GLU A 413 -6.04 9.25 14.09
CA GLU A 413 -5.97 8.04 13.28
C GLU A 413 -7.30 7.82 12.56
N SER A 414 -7.22 7.52 11.27
CA SER A 414 -8.38 7.45 10.38
C SER A 414 -8.32 6.20 9.49
N ALA A 415 -9.48 5.79 8.98
CA ALA A 415 -9.58 4.83 7.90
C ALA A 415 -10.50 5.35 6.78
N TRP A 416 -10.14 5.08 5.52
CA TRP A 416 -10.90 5.45 4.34
C TRP A 416 -11.43 4.20 3.67
N VAL A 417 -12.76 4.11 3.56
CA VAL A 417 -13.49 3.05 2.86
C VAL A 417 -13.72 3.49 1.43
N GLN A 418 -13.51 2.57 0.48
CA GLN A 418 -13.64 2.87 -0.94
C GLN A 418 -15.08 3.26 -1.32
N PRO A 419 -15.25 4.15 -2.33
CA PRO A 419 -16.55 4.51 -2.85
C PRO A 419 -17.28 3.29 -3.40
N VAL A 420 -18.59 3.26 -3.16
CA VAL A 420 -19.52 2.32 -3.78
C VAL A 420 -20.56 3.10 -4.58
N VAL A 421 -21.07 2.46 -5.63
CA VAL A 421 -22.09 3.01 -6.54
C VAL A 421 -23.24 2.02 -6.64
N VAL A 422 -24.47 2.53 -6.67
CA VAL A 422 -25.63 1.71 -7.03
C VAL A 422 -25.63 1.62 -8.55
N ARG A 423 -25.37 0.42 -9.09
CA ARG A 423 -25.53 0.19 -10.53
C ARG A 423 -27.04 0.18 -10.84
N PRO A 424 -27.49 0.96 -11.83
CA PRO A 424 -28.90 1.04 -12.20
C PRO A 424 -29.49 -0.29 -12.69
#